data_AF-A0A6I5P8C2-F1
#
_entry.id   AF-A0A6I5P8C2-F1
#
_cell.length_a   1.000
_cell.length_b   1.000
_cell.length_c   1.000
_cell.angle_alpha   90.00
_cell.angle_beta   90.00
_cell.angle_gamma   90.00
#
_symmetry.space_group_name_H-M   'P 1'
#
loop_
_entity.id
_entity.type
_entity.pdbx_description
1 polymer ?
#
loop_
_entity_poly.entity_id
_entity_poly.type
_entity_poly.pdbx_seq_one_letter_code
_entity_poly.pdbx_strand_id
1 'polypeptide(L)'
;MASSTLTPPQPSWQLAREAAPSALLTQVAADNLHPDVTVDAGQMSVLKLQQAGQAQPLYLIDARLVDSETQPLCGVAGCALFGYIREQSGFRQVLKAYLNPHLPQGQTLLQPTGDLHQGLPTLVALQLVETDLQQITLAFDGQTYAVDRLDYLPHE
;
A
#
# COMPACT_ATOMS: atom_id res chain seq x y z
N MET A 1 39.08 -12.86 4.29
CA MET A 1 37.73 -13.10 4.80
C MET A 1 36.83 -12.06 4.14
N ALA A 2 36.07 -12.45 3.12
CA ALA A 2 35.15 -11.54 2.44
C ALA A 2 33.81 -11.58 3.19
N SER A 3 33.44 -10.46 3.81
CA SER A 3 32.12 -10.30 4.42
C SER A 3 31.11 -10.08 3.31
N SER A 4 30.32 -11.10 3.00
CA SER A 4 29.12 -10.94 2.18
C SER A 4 28.13 -10.06 2.94
N THR A 5 28.00 -8.80 2.55
CA THR A 5 26.85 -7.96 2.91
C THR A 5 25.62 -8.58 2.25
N LEU A 6 24.86 -9.37 3.00
CA LEU A 6 23.52 -9.78 2.61
C LEU A 6 22.67 -8.52 2.59
N THR A 7 22.38 -8.00 1.39
CA THR A 7 21.31 -7.00 1.22
C THR A 7 20.04 -7.60 1.78
N PRO A 8 19.37 -6.96 2.77
CA PRO A 8 18.10 -7.45 3.26
C PRO A 8 17.12 -7.62 2.09
N PRO A 9 16.29 -8.68 2.09
CA PRO A 9 15.29 -8.84 1.05
C PRO A 9 14.40 -7.59 1.03
N GLN A 10 14.27 -6.98 -0.15
CA GLN A 10 13.37 -5.85 -0.33
C GLN A 10 11.93 -6.34 -0.15
N PRO A 11 11.07 -5.55 0.50
CA PRO A 11 9.67 -5.92 0.68
C PRO A 11 9.00 -6.05 -0.68
N SER A 12 8.27 -7.15 -0.89
CA SER A 12 7.56 -7.46 -2.12
C SER A 12 6.07 -7.61 -1.87
N TRP A 13 5.28 -7.36 -2.91
CA TRP A 13 3.84 -7.63 -2.90
C TRP A 13 3.60 -9.14 -2.89
N GLN A 14 2.73 -9.60 -1.98
CA GLN A 14 2.38 -11.01 -1.81
C GLN A 14 0.87 -11.17 -1.66
N LEU A 15 0.36 -12.37 -1.85
CA LEU A 15 -1.05 -12.65 -1.61
C LEU A 15 -1.40 -12.38 -0.14
N ALA A 16 -2.50 -11.68 0.11
CA ALA A 16 -2.83 -11.19 1.45
C ALA A 16 -3.02 -12.32 2.46
N ARG A 17 -3.60 -13.46 2.06
CA ARG A 17 -3.72 -14.65 2.93
C ARG A 17 -2.39 -15.26 3.38
N GLU A 18 -1.31 -15.00 2.64
CA GLU A 18 0.02 -15.57 2.90
C GLU A 18 0.86 -14.66 3.79
N ALA A 19 0.66 -13.35 3.71
CA ALA A 19 1.54 -12.36 4.32
C ALA A 19 0.88 -11.45 5.38
N ALA A 20 -0.45 -11.46 5.50
CA ALA A 20 -1.19 -10.68 6.49
C ALA A 20 -1.90 -11.57 7.54
N PRO A 21 -2.04 -11.09 8.79
CA PRO A 21 -2.83 -11.79 9.81
C PRO A 21 -4.30 -11.91 9.39
N SER A 22 -4.95 -13.05 9.67
CA SER A 22 -6.37 -13.26 9.36
C SER A 22 -7.28 -12.17 9.95
N ALA A 23 -7.00 -11.74 11.18
CA ALA A 23 -7.73 -10.65 11.83
C ALA A 23 -7.64 -9.32 11.05
N LEU A 24 -6.52 -9.05 10.36
CA LEU A 24 -6.42 -7.88 9.47
C LEU A 24 -7.34 -8.04 8.27
N LEU A 25 -7.36 -9.21 7.64
CA LEU A 25 -8.20 -9.48 6.47
C LEU A 25 -9.70 -9.36 6.80
N THR A 26 -10.10 -9.85 7.98
CA THR A 26 -11.46 -9.65 8.50
C THR A 26 -11.77 -8.17 8.69
N GLN A 27 -10.85 -7.39 9.26
CA GLN A 27 -11.04 -5.95 9.44
C GLN A 27 -11.16 -5.21 8.09
N VAL A 28 -10.31 -5.55 7.12
CA VAL A 28 -10.32 -4.95 5.78
C VAL A 28 -11.66 -5.18 5.09
N ALA A 29 -12.18 -6.41 5.17
CA ALA A 29 -13.49 -6.73 4.64
C ALA A 29 -14.60 -5.92 5.34
N ALA A 30 -14.57 -5.86 6.67
CA ALA A 30 -15.57 -5.13 7.45
C ALA A 30 -15.56 -3.61 7.20
N ASP A 31 -14.37 -3.02 7.02
CA ASP A 31 -14.20 -1.58 6.85
C ASP A 31 -14.55 -1.08 5.43
N ASN A 32 -14.35 -1.92 4.42
CA ASN A 32 -14.30 -1.47 3.02
C ASN A 32 -15.24 -2.19 2.06
N LEU A 33 -15.80 -3.34 2.44
CA LEU A 33 -16.76 -4.07 1.60
C LEU A 33 -18.19 -3.84 2.11
N HIS A 34 -19.12 -3.70 1.17
CA HIS A 34 -20.53 -3.75 1.51
C HIS A 34 -20.87 -5.17 2.04
N PRO A 35 -21.76 -5.32 3.04
CA PRO A 35 -22.14 -6.64 3.56
C PRO A 35 -22.64 -7.65 2.50
N ASP A 36 -23.22 -7.13 1.42
CA ASP A 36 -23.73 -7.95 0.30
C ASP A 36 -22.66 -8.30 -0.75
N VAL A 37 -21.43 -7.80 -0.59
CA VAL A 37 -20.32 -8.06 -1.51
C VAL A 37 -19.47 -9.20 -0.96
N THR A 38 -19.59 -10.38 -1.57
CA THR A 38 -18.77 -11.54 -1.24
C THR A 38 -17.40 -11.44 -1.93
N VAL A 39 -16.43 -10.84 -1.25
CA VAL A 39 -15.03 -10.78 -1.68
C VAL A 39 -14.15 -11.36 -0.59
N ASP A 40 -13.27 -12.28 -0.99
CA ASP A 40 -12.23 -12.80 -0.10
C ASP A 40 -11.06 -11.82 -0.08
N ALA A 41 -10.95 -11.03 0.99
CA ALA A 41 -9.82 -10.10 1.19
C ALA A 41 -8.45 -10.82 1.16
N GLY A 42 -8.40 -12.14 1.38
CA GLY A 42 -7.21 -12.95 1.21
C GLY A 42 -6.75 -13.14 -0.24
N GLN A 43 -7.57 -12.76 -1.24
CA GLN A 43 -7.18 -12.71 -2.67
C GLN A 43 -6.56 -11.37 -3.09
N MET A 44 -6.56 -10.37 -2.21
CA MET A 44 -5.88 -9.10 -2.44
C MET A 44 -4.36 -9.26 -2.36
N SER A 45 -3.62 -8.24 -2.77
CA SER A 45 -2.17 -8.18 -2.53
C SER A 45 -1.85 -7.34 -1.30
N VAL A 46 -0.83 -7.75 -0.54
CA VAL A 46 -0.33 -7.00 0.61
C VAL A 46 1.18 -6.79 0.49
N LEU A 47 1.62 -5.59 0.88
CA LEU A 47 3.01 -5.26 1.12
C LEU A 47 3.17 -4.98 2.61
N LYS A 48 3.92 -5.83 3.30
CA LYS A 48 4.24 -5.65 4.72
C LYS A 48 5.57 -4.91 4.85
N LEU A 49 5.52 -3.70 5.41
CA LEU A 49 6.67 -2.84 5.62
C LEU A 49 7.10 -2.83 7.07
N GLN A 50 8.34 -3.25 7.30
CA GLN A 50 9.02 -3.18 8.60
C GLN A 50 10.47 -2.74 8.38
N GLN A 51 10.72 -1.47 8.62
CA GLN A 51 12.03 -0.84 8.56
C GLN A 51 12.61 -0.66 9.96
N ALA A 52 13.94 -0.45 10.04
CA ALA A 52 14.59 -0.11 11.30
C ALA A 52 14.00 1.19 11.86
N GLY A 53 13.62 1.20 13.14
CA GLY A 53 12.99 2.35 13.80
C GLY A 53 11.45 2.33 13.81
N GLN A 54 10.80 1.46 13.02
CA GLN A 54 9.36 1.26 13.14
C GLN A 54 9.02 0.43 14.39
N ALA A 55 8.13 0.93 15.24
CA ALA A 55 7.61 0.18 16.39
C ALA A 55 6.75 -1.03 15.98
N GLN A 56 6.13 -0.94 14.80
CA GLN A 56 5.24 -1.98 14.27
C GLN A 56 5.16 -1.91 12.74
N PRO A 57 4.78 -3.02 12.08
CA PRO A 57 4.71 -3.04 10.63
C PRO A 57 3.52 -2.22 10.12
N LEU A 58 3.72 -1.61 8.95
CA LEU A 58 2.64 -1.08 8.11
C LEU A 58 2.25 -2.15 7.10
N TYR A 59 0.96 -2.44 7.01
CA TYR A 59 0.39 -3.31 5.99
C TYR A 59 -0.29 -2.46 4.93
N LEU A 60 0.24 -2.45 3.71
CA LEU A 60 -0.39 -1.81 2.56
C LEU A 60 -1.12 -2.86 1.76
N ILE A 61 -2.39 -2.65 1.49
CA ILE A 61 -3.28 -3.61 0.84
C ILE A 61 -3.76 -2.99 -0.46
N ASP A 62 -3.44 -3.64 -1.56
CA ASP A 62 -3.97 -3.33 -2.86
C ASP A 62 -5.27 -4.12 -3.05
N ALA A 63 -6.38 -3.41 -3.20
CA ALA A 63 -7.70 -4.02 -3.26
C ALA A 63 -7.97 -4.83 -4.54
N ARG A 64 -7.04 -4.81 -5.50
CA ARG A 64 -7.11 -5.66 -6.68
C ARG A 64 -7.04 -7.13 -6.29
N LEU A 65 -8.00 -7.91 -6.77
CA LEU A 65 -8.05 -9.34 -6.57
C LEU A 65 -7.17 -10.04 -7.60
N VAL A 66 -6.27 -10.89 -7.12
CA VAL A 66 -5.42 -11.73 -7.97
C VAL A 66 -6.30 -12.73 -8.73
N ASP A 67 -6.03 -12.88 -10.04
CA ASP A 67 -6.72 -13.81 -10.95
C ASP A 67 -8.26 -13.64 -11.01
N SER A 68 -8.74 -12.40 -10.84
CA SER A 68 -10.17 -12.06 -10.94
C SER A 68 -10.45 -11.02 -12.01
N GLU A 69 -11.44 -11.30 -12.86
CA GLU A 69 -12.01 -10.33 -13.80
C GLU A 69 -12.87 -9.27 -13.10
N THR A 70 -13.37 -9.57 -11.89
CA THR A 70 -14.15 -8.61 -11.09
C THR A 70 -13.24 -7.89 -10.11
N GLN A 71 -13.31 -6.56 -10.14
CA GLN A 71 -12.49 -5.69 -9.31
C GLN A 71 -13.41 -4.69 -8.57
N PRO A 72 -14.14 -5.14 -7.53
CA PRO A 72 -15.26 -4.40 -6.95
C PRO A 72 -14.86 -3.12 -6.20
N LEU A 73 -13.57 -3.00 -5.85
CA LEU A 73 -13.00 -1.82 -5.21
C LEU A 73 -12.17 -0.96 -6.18
N CYS A 74 -12.29 -1.24 -7.49
CA CYS A 74 -11.76 -0.41 -8.56
C CYS A 74 -12.89 0.31 -9.29
N GLY A 75 -12.60 1.53 -9.73
CA GLY A 75 -13.49 2.35 -10.55
C GLY A 75 -12.70 3.14 -11.58
N VAL A 76 -13.36 4.14 -12.17
CA VAL A 76 -12.77 4.96 -13.25
C VAL A 76 -11.50 5.70 -12.79
N ALA A 77 -11.44 6.10 -11.52
CA ALA A 77 -10.31 6.84 -10.94
C ALA A 77 -9.13 5.94 -10.51
N GLY A 78 -9.25 4.61 -10.61
CA GLY A 78 -8.25 3.66 -10.15
C GLY A 78 -8.79 2.66 -9.12
N CYS A 79 -7.89 2.03 -8.39
CA CYS A 79 -8.19 0.99 -7.42
C CYS A 79 -7.92 1.47 -5.99
N ALA A 80 -8.74 1.01 -5.05
CA ALA A 80 -8.53 1.32 -3.65
C ALA A 80 -7.22 0.70 -3.14
N LEU A 81 -6.49 1.48 -2.36
CA LEU A 81 -5.32 1.07 -1.61
C LEU A 81 -5.53 1.46 -0.15
N PHE A 82 -5.35 0.50 0.74
CA PHE A 82 -5.50 0.69 2.17
C PHE A 82 -4.17 0.54 2.90
N GLY A 83 -4.01 1.23 4.02
CA GLY A 83 -2.89 1.02 4.93
C GLY A 83 -3.39 0.77 6.34
N TYR A 84 -2.82 -0.21 7.02
CA TYR A 84 -3.19 -0.60 8.37
C TYR A 84 -1.96 -0.76 9.25
N ILE A 85 -2.12 -0.37 10.51
CA ILE A 85 -1.16 -0.67 11.58
C ILE A 85 -1.85 -1.47 12.67
N ARG A 86 -1.07 -2.26 13.40
CA ARG A 86 -1.57 -2.99 14.56
C ARG A 86 -1.84 -2.01 15.71
N GLU A 87 -2.88 -2.29 16.50
CA GLU A 87 -3.12 -1.66 17.79
C GLU A 87 -3.44 -2.74 18.83
N GLN A 88 -3.60 -2.34 20.10
CA GLN A 88 -3.81 -3.27 21.22
C GLN A 88 -5.01 -4.21 20.99
N SER A 89 -6.11 -3.69 20.42
CA SER A 89 -7.36 -4.41 20.23
C SER A 89 -7.65 -4.83 18.78
N GLY A 90 -6.73 -4.59 17.84
CA GLY A 90 -7.00 -4.91 16.43
C GLY A 90 -6.05 -4.22 15.46
N PHE A 91 -6.63 -3.70 14.38
CA PHE A 91 -5.93 -2.94 13.36
C PHE A 91 -6.65 -1.61 13.13
N ARG A 92 -5.88 -0.55 12.94
CA ARG A 92 -6.40 0.77 12.57
C ARG A 92 -6.03 1.08 11.14
N GLN A 93 -7.02 1.47 10.34
CA GLN A 93 -6.77 2.00 9.01
C GLN A 93 -6.12 3.38 9.14
N VAL A 94 -4.96 3.54 8.52
CA VAL A 94 -4.16 4.77 8.50
C VAL A 94 -3.94 5.31 7.09
N LEU A 95 -4.35 4.59 6.05
CA LEU A 95 -4.33 5.10 4.68
C LEU A 95 -5.57 4.56 3.96
N LYS A 96 -6.19 5.45 3.18
CA LYS A 96 -7.20 5.10 2.18
C LYS A 96 -6.99 6.02 0.98
N ALA A 97 -6.54 5.44 -0.12
CA ALA A 97 -6.29 6.15 -1.36
C ALA A 97 -6.92 5.41 -2.53
N TYR A 98 -7.19 6.12 -3.63
CA TYR A 98 -7.45 5.52 -4.92
C TYR A 98 -6.26 5.83 -5.83
N LEU A 99 -5.61 4.79 -6.32
CA LEU A 99 -4.45 4.90 -7.18
C LEU A 99 -4.73 4.22 -8.52
N ASN A 100 -4.41 4.88 -9.63
CA ASN A 100 -4.46 4.29 -10.95
C ASN A 100 -3.26 3.33 -11.15
N PRO A 101 -3.49 2.01 -11.28
CA PRO A 101 -2.40 1.04 -11.44
C PRO A 101 -1.82 1.01 -12.85
N HIS A 102 -2.42 1.70 -13.83
CA HIS A 102 -1.96 1.74 -15.21
C HIS A 102 -0.81 2.74 -15.37
N LEU A 103 0.39 2.28 -15.04
CA LEU A 103 1.63 3.03 -15.24
C LEU A 103 2.41 2.51 -16.44
N PRO A 104 3.29 3.34 -17.03
CA PRO A 104 4.27 2.88 -18.02
C PRO A 104 5.13 1.72 -17.50
N GLN A 105 5.64 0.91 -18.42
CA GLN A 105 6.46 -0.25 -18.07
C GLN A 105 7.68 0.14 -17.23
N GLY A 106 7.98 -0.64 -16.20
CA GLY A 106 9.12 -0.42 -15.30
C GLY A 106 8.85 0.55 -14.15
N GLN A 107 7.70 1.23 -14.15
CA GLN A 107 7.31 2.09 -13.04
C GLN A 107 6.60 1.30 -11.94
N THR A 108 6.79 1.72 -10.69
CA THR A 108 6.13 1.11 -9.53
C THR A 108 5.07 2.05 -8.98
N LEU A 109 3.87 1.53 -8.77
CA LEU A 109 2.73 2.31 -8.29
C LEU A 109 2.96 3.00 -6.95
N LEU A 110 3.58 2.28 -6.02
CA LEU A 110 3.78 2.72 -4.65
C LEU A 110 5.06 2.10 -4.10
N GLN A 111 5.92 2.92 -3.52
CA GLN A 111 7.17 2.48 -2.90
C GLN A 111 7.36 3.16 -1.54
N PRO A 112 7.86 2.44 -0.53
CA PRO A 112 8.34 3.07 0.69
C PRO A 112 9.68 3.77 0.44
N THR A 113 9.87 4.93 1.06
CA THR A 113 11.18 5.56 1.20
C THR A 113 11.91 4.99 2.42
N GLY A 114 13.18 5.36 2.62
CA GLY A 114 13.91 5.07 3.87
C GLY A 114 13.57 6.01 5.02
N ASP A 115 12.79 7.06 4.78
CA ASP A 115 12.51 8.10 5.76
C ASP A 115 11.28 7.73 6.60
N LEU A 116 11.43 7.77 7.92
CA LEU A 116 10.31 7.58 8.85
C LEU A 116 9.76 8.94 9.29
N HIS A 117 8.45 9.12 9.15
CA HIS A 117 7.72 10.25 9.74
C HIS A 117 6.73 9.70 10.78
N GLN A 118 6.82 10.19 12.02
CA GLN A 118 6.03 9.68 13.16
C GLN A 118 6.13 8.13 13.32
N GLY A 119 7.31 7.57 13.02
CA GLY A 119 7.58 6.14 13.21
C GLY A 119 7.05 5.21 12.11
N LEU A 120 6.51 5.74 11.00
CA LEU A 120 6.11 4.97 9.82
C LEU A 120 6.80 5.49 8.54
N PRO A 121 7.04 4.65 7.53
CA PRO A 121 7.73 5.03 6.30
C PRO A 121 6.94 6.05 5.49
N THR A 122 7.61 7.09 5.02
CA THR A 122 7.05 7.96 3.98
C THR A 122 6.89 7.13 2.70
N LEU A 123 5.76 7.26 2.02
CA LEU A 123 5.44 6.54 0.80
C LEU A 123 5.53 7.47 -0.39
N VAL A 124 5.95 6.94 -1.53
CA VAL A 124 5.90 7.62 -2.82
C VAL A 124 4.97 6.84 -3.73
N ALA A 125 3.90 7.48 -4.19
CA ALA A 125 2.99 6.96 -5.18
C ALA A 125 3.25 7.63 -6.54
N LEU A 126 3.31 6.83 -7.61
CA LEU A 126 3.35 7.34 -8.98
C LEU A 126 1.96 7.26 -9.59
N GLN A 127 1.51 8.33 -10.23
CA GLN A 127 0.21 8.41 -10.90
C GLN A 127 0.38 8.96 -12.31
N LEU A 128 -0.23 8.31 -13.30
CA LEU A 128 -0.32 8.84 -14.65
C LEU A 128 -1.60 9.67 -14.75
N VAL A 129 -1.46 10.97 -14.98
CA VAL A 129 -2.56 11.91 -15.16
C VAL A 129 -2.50 12.46 -16.58
N GLU A 130 -3.47 12.07 -17.39
CA GLU A 130 -3.46 12.28 -18.84
C GLU A 130 -2.20 11.66 -19.47
N THR A 131 -1.19 12.47 -19.77
CA THR A 131 0.11 12.03 -20.26
C THR A 131 1.20 12.11 -19.20
N ASP A 132 1.02 12.89 -18.15
CA ASP A 132 2.11 13.28 -17.25
C ASP A 132 2.21 12.36 -16.05
N LEU A 133 3.44 11.97 -15.72
CA LEU A 133 3.71 11.25 -14.48
C LEU A 133 3.80 12.24 -13.31
N GLN A 134 2.97 12.00 -12.31
CA GLN A 134 2.98 12.71 -11.05
C GLN A 134 3.54 11.80 -9.96
N GLN A 135 4.34 12.39 -9.08
CA GLN A 135 4.86 11.75 -7.89
C GLN A 135 4.21 12.37 -6.66
N ILE A 136 3.51 11.55 -5.87
CA ILE A 136 2.81 11.96 -4.65
C ILE A 136 3.59 11.39 -3.47
N THR A 137 4.13 12.26 -2.62
CA THR A 137 4.75 11.88 -1.35
C THR A 137 3.69 11.89 -0.25
N LEU A 138 3.52 10.76 0.44
CA LEU A 138 2.57 10.57 1.53
C LEU A 138 3.33 10.34 2.84
N ALA A 139 3.06 11.14 3.86
CA ALA A 139 3.66 11.00 5.18
C ALA A 139 2.58 10.75 6.25
N PHE A 140 2.91 9.96 7.27
CA PHE A 140 2.03 9.70 8.40
C PHE A 140 2.07 10.86 9.40
N ASP A 141 0.94 11.50 9.68
CA ASP A 141 0.85 12.66 10.58
C ASP A 141 0.64 12.28 12.07
N GLY A 142 0.65 10.98 12.39
CA GLY A 142 0.31 10.43 13.70
C GLY A 142 -1.10 9.84 13.77
N GLN A 143 -1.98 10.19 12.83
CA GLN A 143 -3.34 9.68 12.69
C GLN A 143 -3.54 8.97 11.35
N THR A 144 -3.17 9.59 10.23
CA THR A 144 -3.35 9.05 8.89
C THR A 144 -2.17 9.44 7.99
N TYR A 145 -2.04 8.77 6.86
CA TYR A 145 -1.23 9.26 5.76
C TYR A 145 -1.96 10.42 5.07
N ALA A 146 -1.21 11.49 4.81
CA ALA A 146 -1.66 12.66 4.08
C ALA A 146 -0.63 13.02 3.00
N VAL A 147 -1.07 13.78 1.99
CA VAL A 147 -0.17 14.33 0.97
C VAL A 147 0.76 15.34 1.62
N ASP A 148 2.05 15.04 1.59
CA ASP A 148 3.12 15.92 2.04
C ASP A 148 3.66 16.75 0.88
N ARG A 149 3.85 16.12 -0.29
CA ARG A 149 4.36 16.77 -1.50
C ARG A 149 3.75 16.17 -2.77
N LEU A 150 3.56 17.02 -3.79
CA LEU A 150 3.19 16.63 -5.14
C LEU A 150 4.21 17.21 -6.12
N ASP A 151 4.84 16.34 -6.90
CA ASP A 151 5.83 16.71 -7.91
C ASP A 151 5.36 16.25 -9.30
N TYR A 152 5.59 17.07 -10.33
CA TYR A 152 5.33 16.73 -11.73
C TYR A 152 6.65 16.29 -12.37
N LEU A 153 6.70 15.06 -12.89
CA LEU A 153 7.89 14.55 -13.55
C LEU A 153 7.89 15.00 -15.02
N PRO A 154 9.02 15.54 -15.53
CA PRO A 154 9.11 15.94 -16.93
C PRO A 154 8.97 14.71 -17.85
N HIS A 155 8.31 14.89 -19.00
CA HIS A 155 8.39 13.96 -20.13
C HIS A 155 9.81 14.01 -20.71
N GLU A 156 10.49 12.86 -20.78
CA GLU A 156 11.70 12.70 -21.58
C GLU A 156 11.36 12.38 -23.04
#